data_AF-A0A8C1MFL3-F1
#
_entry.id   AF-A0A8C1MFL3-F1
#
_cell.length_a   1.000
_cell.length_b   1.000
_cell.length_c   1.000
_cell.angle_alpha   90.00
_cell.angle_beta   90.00
_cell.angle_gamma   90.00
#
_symmetry.space_group_name_H-M   'P 1'
#
loop_
_entity.id
_entity.type
_entity.pdbx_description
1 polymer ?
#
loop_
_entity_poly.entity_id
_entity_poly.type
_entity_poly.pdbx_seq_one_letter_code
_entity_poly.pdbx_strand_id
1 'polypeptide(L)'
;MHTLCARGTMKPEINAAVGFLSRFMRIKGHVNDRQLQTFSQTLQDILAEQYKHHWFPDRPNKGSGYRCIRINHKMDPLVGQAGQRIGLSIQQLYLLLPSELTLWVDPFEVSYRIGEDGSICVLYESHPSTNGNPSVSPMVDSHISCKEELLVMGRTSPANPYMMTVSS
;
A
#
# COMPACT_ATOMS: atom_id res chain seq x y z
N MET A 1 37.91 -2.93 7.94
CA MET A 1 36.86 -3.94 8.17
C MET A 1 35.55 -3.37 7.63
N HIS A 2 35.27 -3.51 6.33
CA HIS A 2 34.01 -3.04 5.76
C HIS A 2 32.94 -4.10 6.02
N THR A 3 31.94 -3.77 6.84
CA THR A 3 30.75 -4.59 7.07
C THR A 3 30.13 -4.92 5.71
N LEU A 4 29.96 -6.21 5.42
CA LEU A 4 29.38 -6.68 4.16
C LEU A 4 27.91 -6.28 4.12
N CYS A 5 27.71 -5.18 3.41
CA CYS A 5 26.45 -4.65 2.91
C CYS A 5 25.41 -5.71 2.53
N ALA A 6 24.37 -6.03 3.31
CA ALA A 6 23.29 -6.88 2.79
C ALA A 6 22.64 -6.16 1.60
N ARG A 7 22.97 -6.56 0.36
CA ARG A 7 22.37 -6.01 -0.87
C ARG A 7 20.95 -6.57 -1.02
N GLY A 8 20.03 -6.15 -0.17
CA GLY A 8 18.60 -6.31 -0.41
C GLY A 8 18.19 -5.48 -1.63
N THR A 9 17.71 -6.13 -2.69
CA THR A 9 17.11 -5.43 -3.83
C THR A 9 15.73 -4.92 -3.41
N MET A 10 15.36 -3.69 -3.76
CA MET A 10 14.05 -3.07 -3.42
C MET A 10 12.80 -3.71 -4.06
N LYS A 11 12.98 -4.73 -4.90
CA LYS A 11 11.93 -5.28 -5.75
C LYS A 11 10.80 -5.96 -4.95
N PRO A 12 11.07 -6.80 -3.92
CA PRO A 12 10.01 -7.39 -3.11
C PRO A 12 9.13 -6.35 -2.42
N GLU A 13 9.74 -5.30 -1.87
CA GLU A 13 9.04 -4.23 -1.14
C GLU A 13 8.19 -3.39 -2.09
N ILE A 14 8.74 -3.00 -3.24
CA ILE A 14 7.98 -2.31 -4.28
C ILE A 14 6.80 -3.18 -4.77
N ASN A 15 7.02 -4.49 -4.98
CA ASN A 15 5.97 -5.39 -5.41
C ASN A 15 4.84 -5.49 -4.38
N ALA A 16 5.17 -5.57 -3.09
CA ALA A 16 4.18 -5.59 -2.02
C ALA A 16 3.36 -4.30 -2.01
N ALA A 17 4.02 -3.14 -2.02
CA ALA A 17 3.38 -1.83 -2.04
C ALA A 17 2.43 -1.64 -3.25
N VAL A 18 2.90 -1.97 -4.45
CA VAL A 18 2.10 -1.85 -5.68
C VAL A 18 0.94 -2.84 -5.69
N GLY A 19 1.15 -4.08 -5.25
CA GLY A 19 0.10 -5.09 -5.14
C GLY A 19 -1.03 -4.64 -4.20
N PHE A 20 -0.69 -4.01 -3.09
CA PHE A 20 -1.64 -3.46 -2.14
C PHE A 20 -2.51 -2.35 -2.75
N LEU A 21 -1.91 -1.39 -3.45
CA LEU A 21 -2.64 -0.34 -4.17
C LEU A 21 -3.55 -0.93 -5.26
N SER A 22 -3.02 -1.86 -6.05
CA SER A 22 -3.76 -2.55 -7.11
C SER A 22 -4.99 -3.31 -6.57
N ARG A 23 -4.93 -3.85 -5.34
CA ARG A 23 -6.06 -4.55 -4.72
C ARG A 23 -7.26 -3.63 -4.48
N PHE A 24 -7.04 -2.39 -4.06
CA PHE A 24 -8.12 -1.40 -3.94
C PHE A 24 -8.78 -1.09 -5.28
N MET A 25 -7.98 -0.89 -6.33
CA MET A 25 -8.48 -0.59 -7.68
C MET A 25 -9.29 -1.75 -8.26
N ARG A 26 -8.90 -2.99 -7.95
CA ARG A 26 -9.64 -4.21 -8.33
C ARG A 26 -10.98 -4.35 -7.60
N ILE A 27 -11.02 -4.05 -6.30
CA ILE A 27 -12.23 -4.23 -5.47
C ILE A 27 -13.26 -3.13 -5.77
N LYS A 28 -12.82 -1.87 -5.86
CA LYS A 28 -13.73 -0.71 -5.98
C LYS A 28 -14.03 -0.30 -7.42
N GLY A 29 -13.25 -0.76 -8.40
CA GLY A 29 -13.27 -0.22 -9.76
C GLY A 29 -13.68 -1.22 -10.84
N HIS A 30 -14.12 -0.68 -11.97
CA HIS A 30 -14.22 -1.40 -13.25
C HIS A 30 -12.85 -1.39 -13.97
N VAL A 31 -11.75 -1.52 -13.24
CA VAL A 31 -10.40 -1.59 -13.83
C VAL A 31 -10.17 -3.03 -14.26
N ASN A 32 -10.06 -3.27 -15.56
CA ASN A 32 -9.81 -4.62 -16.07
C ASN A 32 -8.38 -5.09 -15.78
N ASP A 33 -8.13 -6.40 -15.88
CA ASP A 33 -6.83 -6.98 -15.54
C ASP A 33 -5.67 -6.43 -16.37
N ARG A 34 -5.91 -6.08 -17.64
CA ARG A 34 -4.89 -5.48 -18.50
C ARG A 34 -4.51 -4.07 -18.02
N GLN A 35 -5.48 -3.25 -17.65
CA GLN A 35 -5.24 -1.95 -17.05
C GLN A 35 -4.49 -2.13 -15.72
N LEU A 36 -4.92 -3.07 -14.87
CA LEU A 36 -4.29 -3.28 -13.57
C LEU A 36 -2.83 -3.76 -13.69
N GLN A 37 -2.55 -4.63 -14.66
CA GLN A 37 -1.19 -5.06 -14.99
C GLN A 37 -0.34 -3.87 -15.47
N THR A 38 -0.91 -3.03 -16.35
CA THR A 38 -0.23 -1.84 -16.87
C THR A 38 0.06 -0.83 -15.75
N PHE A 39 -0.90 -0.57 -14.87
CA PHE A 39 -0.74 0.28 -13.69
C PHE A 39 0.38 -0.27 -12.79
N SER A 40 0.33 -1.57 -12.48
CA SER A 40 1.29 -2.21 -11.60
C SER A 40 2.71 -2.12 -12.14
N GLN A 41 2.92 -2.49 -13.41
CA GLN A 41 4.23 -2.39 -14.05
C GLN A 41 4.74 -0.95 -14.09
N THR A 42 3.87 -0.01 -14.50
CA THR A 42 4.23 1.42 -14.58
C THR A 42 4.66 1.96 -13.23
N LEU A 43 3.91 1.66 -12.17
CA LEU A 43 4.24 2.14 -10.83
C LEU A 43 5.51 1.49 -10.29
N GLN A 44 5.72 0.19 -10.53
CA GLN A 44 6.96 -0.50 -10.15
C GLN A 44 8.19 0.17 -10.76
N ASP A 45 8.13 0.51 -12.05
CA ASP A 45 9.24 1.14 -12.77
C ASP A 45 9.52 2.56 -12.24
N ILE A 46 8.45 3.35 -12.01
CA ILE A 46 8.56 4.71 -11.46
C ILE A 46 9.19 4.67 -10.05
N LEU A 47 8.71 3.78 -9.17
CA LEU A 47 9.23 3.67 -7.81
C LEU A 47 10.68 3.19 -7.79
N ALA A 48 11.03 2.21 -8.64
CA ALA A 48 12.39 1.70 -8.72
C ALA A 48 13.39 2.79 -9.12
N GLU A 49 13.05 3.62 -10.11
CA GLU A 49 13.91 4.75 -10.49
C GLU A 49 13.94 5.83 -9.40
N GLN A 50 12.79 6.16 -8.80
CA GLN A 50 12.70 7.16 -7.73
C GLN A 50 13.56 6.80 -6.51
N TYR A 51 13.58 5.51 -6.14
CA TYR A 51 14.23 5.04 -4.90
C TYR A 51 15.70 4.70 -5.09
N LYS A 52 16.20 4.60 -6.33
CA LYS A 52 17.56 4.18 -6.70
C LYS A 52 18.68 4.80 -5.88
N HIS A 53 18.59 6.10 -5.57
CA HIS A 53 19.59 6.84 -4.79
C HIS A 53 19.19 7.08 -3.34
N HIS A 54 18.03 6.58 -2.94
CA HIS A 54 17.44 6.73 -1.62
C HIS A 54 17.15 5.37 -0.99
N TRP A 55 17.83 4.30 -1.38
CA TRP A 55 17.66 2.96 -0.82
C TRP A 55 18.89 2.57 0.00
N PHE A 56 18.73 2.44 1.32
CA PHE A 56 19.84 2.17 2.24
C PHE A 56 19.53 0.96 3.13
N PRO A 57 19.78 -0.29 2.68
CA PRO A 57 19.51 -1.49 3.48
C PRO A 57 20.14 -1.46 4.89
N ASP A 58 21.30 -0.82 5.05
CA ASP A 58 21.99 -0.77 6.35
C ASP A 58 21.40 0.24 7.32
N ARG A 59 20.56 1.14 6.80
CA ARG A 59 19.83 2.14 7.56
C ARG A 59 18.42 2.25 6.97
N PRO A 60 17.54 1.25 7.15
CA PRO A 60 16.25 1.19 6.45
C PRO A 60 15.43 2.48 6.56
N ASN A 61 15.42 3.08 7.74
CA ASN A 61 14.68 4.32 8.03
C ASN A 61 15.25 5.55 7.31
N LYS A 62 16.51 5.52 6.84
CA LYS A 62 17.11 6.64 6.10
C LYS A 62 16.39 6.79 4.77
N GLY A 63 15.79 7.96 4.55
CA GLY A 63 15.03 8.24 3.33
C GLY A 63 13.61 7.67 3.32
N SER A 64 13.12 7.07 4.41
CA SER A 64 11.76 6.53 4.48
C SER A 64 10.68 7.56 4.11
N GLY A 65 10.78 8.79 4.65
CA GLY A 65 9.87 9.88 4.28
C GLY A 65 9.92 10.30 2.81
N TYR A 66 11.05 10.11 2.11
CA TYR A 66 11.17 10.37 0.67
C TYR A 66 10.50 9.26 -0.16
N ARG A 67 10.58 8.01 0.30
CA ARG A 67 9.97 6.84 -0.34
C ARG A 67 8.51 6.63 0.08
N CYS A 68 8.01 7.43 1.01
CA CYS A 68 6.64 7.33 1.48
C CYS A 68 5.66 7.70 0.36
N ILE A 69 4.70 6.83 0.10
CA ILE A 69 3.56 7.11 -0.76
C ILE A 69 2.44 7.65 0.13
N ARG A 70 1.94 8.86 -0.17
CA ARG A 70 0.91 9.51 0.66
C ARG A 70 -0.26 9.98 -0.19
N ILE A 71 -1.46 9.60 0.22
CA ILE A 71 -2.72 10.04 -0.37
C ILE A 71 -3.52 10.68 0.76
N ASN A 72 -3.90 11.93 0.55
CA ASN A 72 -4.79 12.70 1.43
C ASN A 72 -5.65 13.62 0.56
N HIS A 73 -5.82 14.89 0.93
CA HIS A 73 -6.31 15.94 0.02
C HIS A 73 -5.47 16.12 -1.27
N LYS A 74 -4.27 15.52 -1.32
CA LYS A 74 -3.39 15.45 -2.49
C LYS A 74 -3.06 13.99 -2.83
N MET A 75 -3.20 13.65 -4.12
CA MET A 75 -2.78 12.36 -4.66
C MET A 75 -1.26 12.30 -4.76
N ASP A 76 -0.68 11.16 -4.39
CA ASP A 76 0.73 10.89 -4.63
C ASP A 76 1.03 11.05 -6.13
N PRO A 77 2.04 11.85 -6.52
CA PRO A 77 2.30 12.15 -7.93
C PRO A 77 2.69 10.91 -8.74
N LEU A 78 3.37 9.92 -8.13
CA LEU A 78 3.81 8.71 -8.81
C LEU A 78 2.63 7.76 -9.04
N VAL A 79 1.75 7.64 -8.05
CA VAL A 79 0.46 6.92 -8.19
C VAL A 79 -0.42 7.61 -9.23
N GLY A 80 -0.50 8.95 -9.20
CA GLY A 80 -1.24 9.74 -10.18
C GLY A 80 -0.75 9.51 -11.61
N GLN A 81 0.57 9.51 -11.81
CA GLN A 81 1.21 9.23 -13.11
C GLN A 81 0.89 7.81 -13.62
N ALA A 82 0.98 6.80 -12.75
CA ALA A 82 0.62 5.43 -13.10
C ALA A 82 -0.87 5.26 -13.42
N GLY A 83 -1.75 5.96 -12.67
CA GLY A 83 -3.19 5.97 -12.93
C GLY A 83 -3.54 6.62 -14.28
N GLN A 84 -2.92 7.75 -14.61
CA GLN A 84 -3.10 8.41 -15.91
C GLN A 84 -2.68 7.49 -17.07
N ARG A 85 -1.64 6.68 -16.90
CA ARG A 85 -1.19 5.72 -17.92
C ARG A 85 -2.25 4.71 -18.32
N ILE A 86 -3.21 4.41 -17.44
CA ILE A 86 -4.32 3.50 -17.69
C ILE A 86 -5.65 4.21 -17.96
N GLY A 87 -5.60 5.53 -18.17
CA GLY A 87 -6.76 6.36 -18.52
C GLY A 87 -7.59 6.84 -17.33
N LEU A 88 -7.07 6.77 -16.09
CA LEU A 88 -7.78 7.26 -14.91
C LEU A 88 -7.41 8.72 -14.60
N SER A 89 -8.43 9.54 -14.32
CA SER A 89 -8.25 10.87 -13.76
C SER A 89 -7.90 10.79 -12.27
N ILE A 90 -7.35 11.88 -11.71
CA ILE A 90 -7.08 11.98 -10.27
C ILE A 90 -8.36 11.81 -9.45
N GLN A 91 -9.49 12.35 -9.93
CA GLN A 91 -10.79 12.21 -9.28
C GLN A 91 -11.24 10.74 -9.23
N GLN A 92 -11.03 9.99 -10.31
CA GLN A 92 -11.31 8.55 -10.32
C GLN A 92 -10.40 7.80 -9.36
N LEU A 93 -9.12 8.14 -9.27
CA LEU A 93 -8.21 7.52 -8.30
C LEU A 93 -8.67 7.74 -6.84
N TYR A 94 -9.18 8.92 -6.49
CA TYR A 94 -9.75 9.17 -5.16
C TYR A 94 -10.98 8.31 -4.84
N LEU A 95 -11.75 7.90 -5.84
CA LEU A 95 -12.88 6.98 -5.64
C LEU A 95 -12.41 5.53 -5.41
N LEU A 96 -11.24 5.19 -5.95
CA LEU A 96 -10.70 3.83 -5.93
C LEU A 96 -9.75 3.56 -4.76
N LEU A 97 -9.04 4.57 -4.26
CA LEU A 97 -8.04 4.45 -3.21
C LEU A 97 -8.58 4.99 -1.87
N PRO A 98 -8.01 4.61 -0.72
CA PRO A 98 -8.35 5.24 0.55
C PRO A 98 -8.07 6.74 0.51
N SER A 99 -8.98 7.55 1.09
CA SER A 99 -8.86 9.01 1.09
C SER A 99 -7.70 9.51 1.94
N GLU A 100 -7.32 8.76 2.99
CA GLU A 100 -6.16 9.03 3.84
C GLU A 100 -5.33 7.73 3.93
N LEU A 101 -4.22 7.68 3.20
CA LEU A 101 -3.29 6.56 3.18
C LEU A 101 -1.86 7.10 3.34
N THR A 102 -1.10 6.47 4.22
CA THR A 102 0.36 6.60 4.29
C THR A 102 0.97 5.22 4.15
N LEU A 103 1.86 5.02 3.18
CA LEU A 103 2.49 3.73 2.88
C LEU A 103 4.01 3.94 2.84
N TRP A 104 4.71 3.28 3.76
CA TRP A 104 6.16 3.29 3.86
C TRP A 104 6.72 2.07 3.12
N VAL A 105 7.67 2.32 2.22
CA VAL A 105 8.34 1.28 1.43
C VAL A 105 9.82 1.35 1.75
N ASP A 106 10.23 0.59 2.74
CA ASP A 106 11.56 0.64 3.35
C ASP A 106 12.29 -0.70 3.13
N PRO A 107 13.63 -0.72 3.13
CA PRO A 107 14.35 -1.99 3.06
C PRO A 107 13.86 -2.95 4.13
N PHE A 108 13.48 -4.14 3.69
CA PHE A 108 12.98 -5.23 4.51
C PHE A 108 11.58 -5.06 5.11
N GLU A 109 10.92 -3.90 4.98
CA GLU A 109 9.59 -3.66 5.55
C GLU A 109 8.71 -2.79 4.63
N VAL A 110 7.47 -3.21 4.42
CA VAL A 110 6.41 -2.34 3.90
C VAL A 110 5.31 -2.27 4.93
N SER A 111 5.00 -1.07 5.38
CA SER A 111 3.96 -0.83 6.38
C SER A 111 3.07 0.33 5.95
N TYR A 112 1.85 0.36 6.46
CA TYR A 112 0.87 1.37 6.06
C TYR A 112 -0.01 1.81 7.22
N ARG A 113 -0.64 2.97 7.05
CA ARG A 113 -1.70 3.49 7.90
C ARG A 113 -2.83 4.03 7.02
N ILE A 114 -4.06 3.66 7.33
CA ILE A 114 -5.28 4.22 6.71
C ILE A 114 -6.00 5.08 7.74
N GLY A 115 -6.30 6.32 7.39
CA GLY A 115 -6.82 7.33 8.33
C GLY A 115 -5.72 8.03 9.14
N GLU A 116 -6.04 9.20 9.70
CA GLU A 116 -5.12 9.96 10.55
C GLU A 116 -4.84 9.22 11.87
N ASP A 117 -5.89 8.65 12.48
CA ASP A 117 -5.83 7.89 13.74
C ASP A 117 -5.72 6.36 13.52
N GLY A 118 -5.39 5.93 12.30
CA GLY A 118 -5.25 4.52 11.96
C GLY A 118 -4.09 3.84 12.68
N SER A 119 -4.22 2.55 12.93
CA SER A 119 -3.09 1.72 13.35
C SER A 119 -2.09 1.52 12.21
N ILE A 120 -0.81 1.36 12.55
CA ILE A 120 0.21 0.96 11.57
C ILE A 120 0.13 -0.56 11.41
N CYS A 121 -0.03 -1.01 10.17
CA CYS A 121 -0.05 -2.42 9.81
C CYS A 121 1.14 -2.77 8.92
N VAL A 122 1.76 -3.91 9.17
CA VAL A 122 2.86 -4.43 8.33
C VAL A 122 2.25 -5.26 7.20
N LEU A 123 2.58 -4.89 5.97
CA LEU A 123 2.18 -5.57 4.74
C LEU A 123 3.23 -6.58 4.27
N TYR A 124 4.51 -6.24 4.45
CA TYR A 124 5.65 -7.08 4.10
C TYR A 124 6.73 -6.91 5.16
N GLU A 125 7.35 -8.00 5.55
CA GLU A 125 8.52 -8.01 6.42
C GLU A 125 9.48 -9.10 5.95
N SER A 126 10.77 -8.80 6.00
CA SER A 126 11.83 -9.77 5.80
C SER A 126 12.99 -9.45 6.74
N HIS A 127 13.90 -10.40 6.91
CA HIS A 127 15.11 -10.16 7.68
C HIS A 127 16.29 -9.96 6.73
N PRO A 128 17.21 -9.02 7.03
CA PRO A 128 18.47 -8.92 6.30
C PRO A 128 19.20 -10.26 6.40
N SER A 129 19.29 -10.98 5.28
CA SER A 129 19.96 -12.27 5.23
C SER A 129 21.45 -12.07 5.48
N THR A 130 21.92 -12.55 6.63
CA THR A 130 23.35 -12.52 6.97
C THR A 130 24.16 -13.57 6.20
N ASN A 131 23.51 -14.52 5.50
CA ASN A 131 24.16 -15.50 4.64
C ASN A 131 23.21 -16.00 3.54
N GLY A 132 23.49 -15.63 2.28
CA GLY A 132 23.31 -16.40 1.03
C GLY A 132 22.01 -17.13 0.64
N ASN A 133 21.06 -17.39 1.54
CA ASN A 133 19.87 -18.18 1.23
C ASN A 133 18.60 -17.31 1.34
N PRO A 134 17.81 -17.17 0.26
CA PRO A 134 16.56 -16.44 0.30
C PRO A 134 15.51 -17.29 1.04
N SER A 135 15.29 -17.03 2.32
CA SER A 135 14.08 -17.47 3.01
C SER A 135 12.95 -16.51 2.65
N VAL A 136 12.21 -16.85 1.58
CA VAL A 136 10.95 -16.19 1.26
C VAL A 136 9.93 -16.66 2.30
N SER A 137 9.62 -15.81 3.28
CA SER A 137 8.43 -16.03 4.10
C SER A 137 7.19 -15.89 3.21
N PRO A 138 6.23 -16.83 3.25
CA PRO A 138 5.04 -16.72 2.44
C PRO A 138 4.27 -15.46 2.84
N MET A 139 3.75 -14.76 1.83
CA MET A 139 2.83 -13.64 1.99
C MET A 139 1.76 -14.06 3.01
N VAL A 140 1.71 -13.38 4.15
CA VAL A 140 0.55 -13.48 5.04
C VAL A 140 -0.62 -12.94 4.23
N ASP A 141 -1.51 -13.84 3.80
CA ASP A 141 -2.82 -13.47 3.28
C ASP A 141 -3.52 -12.76 4.43
N SER A 142 -3.34 -11.45 4.50
CA SER A 142 -4.11 -10.57 5.35
C SER A 142 -5.50 -10.60 4.76
N HIS A 143 -6.25 -11.65 5.13
CA HIS A 143 -7.69 -11.62 5.15
C HIS A 143 -8.03 -10.31 5.85
N ILE A 144 -8.50 -9.34 5.07
CA ILE A 144 -9.25 -8.21 5.59
C ILE A 144 -10.35 -8.87 6.42
N SER A 145 -10.19 -8.85 7.74
CA SER A 145 -11.20 -9.34 8.66
C SER A 145 -12.48 -8.62 8.24
N CYS A 146 -13.55 -9.37 7.96
CA CYS A 146 -14.80 -8.85 7.39
C CYS A 146 -15.46 -7.73 8.23
N LYS A 147 -14.87 -7.37 9.38
CA LYS A 147 -15.21 -6.21 10.19
C LYS A 147 -14.63 -4.88 9.67
N GLU A 148 -13.49 -4.89 8.99
CA GLU A 148 -12.80 -3.67 8.55
C GLU A 148 -13.30 -3.19 7.17
N GLU A 149 -13.82 -4.12 6.36
CA GLU A 149 -14.54 -3.79 5.11
C GLU A 149 -15.74 -2.87 5.38
N LEU A 150 -16.46 -3.08 6.50
CA LEU A 150 -17.63 -2.27 6.86
C LEU A 150 -17.26 -0.85 7.31
N LEU A 151 -16.07 -0.66 7.89
CA LEU A 151 -15.58 0.66 8.31
C LEU A 151 -15.03 1.47 7.12
N VAL A 152 -14.44 0.80 6.12
CA VAL A 152 -13.93 1.44 4.90
C VAL A 152 -15.07 1.75 3.91
N MET A 153 -16.19 1.03 3.99
CA MET A 153 -17.42 1.27 3.22
C MET A 153 -18.36 2.22 3.96
N GLY A 154 -17.99 3.49 4.08
CA GLY A 154 -18.87 4.53 4.59
C GLY A 154 -20.15 4.66 3.77
N ARG A 155 -21.20 3.91 4.13
CA ARG A 155 -22.57 4.17 3.68
C ARG A 155 -23.19 5.20 4.62
N THR A 156 -23.58 6.32 4.03
CA THR A 156 -24.30 7.38 4.71
C THR A 156 -25.77 6.99 4.91
N SER A 157 -26.24 7.25 6.15
CA SER A 157 -27.58 7.73 6.51
C SER A 157 -28.74 6.73 6.70
N PRO A 158 -29.85 7.12 7.39
CA PRO A 158 -30.01 6.94 8.84
C PRO A 158 -31.32 6.20 9.20
N ALA A 159 -31.43 5.63 10.42
CA ALA A 159 -32.75 5.35 11.02
C ALA A 159 -32.70 5.20 12.54
N ASN A 160 -33.71 5.82 13.15
CA ASN A 160 -34.01 6.10 14.57
C ASN A 160 -33.97 4.95 15.58
N PRO A 161 -33.93 5.31 16.90
CA PRO A 161 -34.05 4.38 18.00
C PRO A 161 -35.53 4.07 18.26
N TYR A 162 -35.96 2.84 17.99
CA TYR A 162 -37.26 2.36 18.43
C TYR A 162 -37.03 1.35 19.55
N MET A 163 -37.51 1.72 20.73
CA MET A 163 -37.66 0.86 21.90
C MET A 163 -38.34 -0.46 21.51
N MET A 164 -37.79 -1.56 21.98
CA MET A 164 -38.50 -2.84 21.99
C MET A 164 -39.30 -2.92 23.29
N THR A 165 -40.60 -2.62 23.22
CA THR A 165 -41.58 -3.20 24.14
C THR A 165 -41.94 -4.59 23.62
N VAL A 166 -41.91 -5.63 24.46
CA VAL A 166 -43.04 -6.55 24.71
C VAL A 166 -42.67 -7.56 25.80
N SER A 167 -43.73 -7.99 26.47
CA SER A 167 -43.82 -8.58 27.80
C SER A 167 -43.72 -10.11 27.85
N SER A 168 -43.53 -10.64 29.07
CA SER A 168 -44.48 -11.56 29.73
C SER A 168 -44.32 -11.40 31.24
#